data_AF-A0A7C5AZW5-F1
#
_entry.id   AF-A0A7C5AZW5-F1
#
_cell.length_a   1.000
_cell.length_b   1.000
_cell.length_c   1.000
_cell.angle_alpha   90.00
_cell.angle_beta   90.00
_cell.angle_gamma   90.00
#
_symmetry.space_group_name_H-M   'P 1'
#
loop_
_entity.id
_entity.type
_entity.pdbx_description
1 polymer ?
#
loop_
_entity_poly.entity_id
_entity_poly.type
_entity_poly.pdbx_seq_one_letter_code
_entity_poly.pdbx_strand_id
1 'polypeptide(L)'
;MNLEPSRQTKKTKTRASTGAPAKEAIPSAAHTRQSMSACDDLHILIAKRAYELYSERGYRQGYAIDDWLDAEREILSQLPPS
;
A
#
# COMPACT_ATOMS: atom_id res chain seq x y z
N MET A 1 -34.58 -24.20 -24.95
CA MET A 1 -34.70 -23.29 -26.11
C MET A 1 -35.54 -22.09 -25.68
N ASN A 2 -34.89 -20.96 -25.38
CA ASN A 2 -35.45 -19.61 -25.43
C ASN A 2 -34.26 -18.66 -25.63
N LEU A 3 -34.18 -18.09 -26.84
CA LEU A 3 -33.42 -16.92 -27.27
C LEU A 3 -34.00 -15.69 -26.50
N GLU A 4 -33.31 -14.61 -26.11
CA GLU A 4 -32.34 -13.74 -26.78
C GLU A 4 -31.73 -12.76 -25.73
N PRO A 5 -30.60 -12.08 -26.01
CA PRO A 5 -29.93 -11.09 -25.16
C PRO A 5 -30.33 -9.64 -25.49
N SER A 6 -30.82 -8.88 -24.50
CA SER A 6 -31.20 -7.47 -24.70
C SER A 6 -29.98 -6.53 -24.64
N ARG A 7 -29.53 -6.08 -25.81
CA ARG A 7 -28.74 -4.85 -25.97
C ARG A 7 -29.68 -3.66 -25.81
N GLN A 8 -29.44 -2.79 -24.82
CA GLN A 8 -29.98 -1.44 -24.85
C GLN A 8 -28.85 -0.41 -24.93
N THR A 9 -28.89 0.31 -26.04
CA THR A 9 -28.00 1.42 -26.39
C THR A 9 -28.61 2.76 -25.99
N LYS A 10 -27.72 3.73 -25.71
CA LYS A 10 -27.80 5.18 -25.99
C LYS A 10 -28.33 6.15 -24.91
N LYS A 11 -27.36 6.96 -24.46
CA LYS A 11 -27.32 8.45 -24.48
C LYS A 11 -28.35 9.21 -23.66
N THR A 12 -27.86 9.81 -22.57
CA THR A 12 -28.26 11.16 -22.17
C THR A 12 -27.03 11.99 -21.83
N LYS A 13 -26.91 13.08 -22.58
CA LYS A 13 -25.92 14.14 -22.50
C LYS A 13 -26.48 15.20 -21.55
N THR A 14 -25.74 15.51 -20.49
CA THR A 14 -25.92 16.78 -19.77
C THR A 14 -24.55 17.43 -19.66
N ARG A 15 -24.32 18.38 -20.56
CA ARG A 15 -23.18 19.31 -20.54
C ARG A 15 -23.75 20.66 -20.10
N ALA A 16 -23.17 21.22 -19.05
CA ALA A 16 -22.95 22.65 -18.76
C ALA A 16 -22.90 22.85 -17.24
N SER A 17 -22.12 23.72 -16.63
CA SER A 17 -20.99 24.56 -17.03
C SER A 17 -20.47 25.23 -15.74
N THR A 18 -19.14 25.30 -15.59
CA THR A 18 -18.34 26.47 -15.16
C THR A 18 -18.64 27.27 -13.87
N GLY A 19 -17.62 27.35 -13.01
CA GLY A 19 -17.28 28.49 -12.11
C GLY A 19 -17.21 28.07 -10.63
N ALA A 20 -16.18 28.32 -9.82
CA ALA A 20 -14.94 29.09 -9.89
C ALA A 20 -13.98 28.54 -8.78
N PRO A 21 -12.68 28.92 -8.75
CA PRO A 21 -11.68 28.29 -7.88
C PRO A 21 -11.62 28.98 -6.50
N ALA A 22 -11.79 28.21 -5.43
CA ALA A 22 -11.43 28.63 -4.08
C ALA A 22 -10.18 27.86 -3.65
N LYS A 23 -9.04 28.55 -3.68
CA LYS A 23 -7.82 28.12 -3.01
C LYS A 23 -8.05 28.23 -1.51
N GLU A 24 -8.05 27.11 -0.81
CA GLU A 24 -7.46 27.02 0.52
C GLU A 24 -6.91 25.61 0.69
N ALA A 25 -5.58 25.56 0.77
CA ALA A 25 -4.77 24.39 0.59
C ALA A 25 -4.90 23.46 1.79
N ILE A 26 -5.31 22.23 1.52
CA ILE A 26 -5.23 21.14 2.48
C ILE A 26 -3.75 20.71 2.54
N PRO A 27 -3.01 20.84 3.66
CA PRO A 27 -1.69 20.22 3.76
C PRO A 27 -1.80 18.70 4.03
N SER A 28 -2.85 18.03 3.53
CA SER A 28 -3.12 16.62 3.83
C SER A 28 -2.44 15.66 2.84
N ALA A 29 -2.36 16.02 1.55
CA ALA A 29 -1.77 15.13 0.54
C ALA A 29 -0.23 15.02 0.61
N ALA A 30 0.46 15.93 1.31
CA ALA A 30 1.91 15.85 1.53
C ALA A 30 2.25 14.93 2.73
N HIS A 31 1.50 15.05 3.84
CA HIS A 31 1.68 14.22 5.02
C HIS A 31 1.34 12.74 4.77
N THR A 32 0.31 12.44 3.97
CA THR A 32 0.00 11.06 3.60
C THR A 32 1.15 10.42 2.81
N ARG A 33 1.78 11.16 1.88
CA ARG A 33 2.90 10.64 1.08
C ARG A 33 4.18 10.45 1.88
N GLN A 34 4.49 11.35 2.82
CA GLN A 34 5.63 11.18 3.73
C GLN A 34 5.43 10.01 4.69
N SER A 35 4.22 9.84 5.24
CA SER A 35 3.89 8.72 6.11
C SER A 35 3.93 7.39 5.37
N MET A 36 3.49 7.35 4.11
CA MET A 36 3.61 6.18 3.24
C MET A 36 5.08 5.84 2.99
N SER A 37 5.91 6.82 2.64
CA SER A 37 7.35 6.60 2.41
C SER A 37 8.06 6.01 3.63
N ALA A 38 7.78 6.52 4.83
CA ALA A 38 8.40 5.98 6.04
C ALA A 38 7.92 4.57 6.38
N CYS A 39 6.64 4.26 6.10
CA CYS A 39 6.09 2.91 6.27
C CYS A 39 6.66 1.93 5.24
N ASP A 40 6.84 2.38 3.99
CA ASP A 40 7.50 1.62 2.94
C ASP A 40 8.96 1.34 3.29
N ASP A 41 9.69 2.34 3.81
CA ASP A 41 11.08 2.18 4.27
C ASP A 41 11.18 1.13 5.39
N LEU A 42 10.26 1.17 6.36
CA LEU A 42 10.20 0.21 7.46
C LEU A 42 9.86 -1.21 6.96
N HIS A 43 8.89 -1.35 6.06
CA HIS A 43 8.57 -2.63 5.43
C HIS A 43 9.75 -3.20 4.64
N ILE A 44 10.51 -2.36 3.92
CA ILE A 44 11.70 -2.79 3.18
C ILE A 44 12.77 -3.30 4.14
N LEU A 45 12.99 -2.63 5.27
CA LEU A 45 13.95 -3.07 6.30
C LEU A 45 13.54 -4.42 6.90
N ILE A 46 12.27 -4.59 7.26
CA ILE A 46 11.75 -5.85 7.81
C ILE A 46 11.87 -6.96 6.75
N ALA A 47 11.45 -6.71 5.51
CA ALA A 47 11.52 -7.71 4.44
C ALA A 47 12.95 -8.16 4.16
N LYS A 48 13.89 -7.21 4.14
CA LYS A 48 15.32 -7.52 3.98
C LYS A 48 15.83 -8.39 5.13
N ARG A 49 15.50 -8.03 6.38
CA ARG A 49 15.93 -8.79 7.56
C ARG A 49 15.33 -10.19 7.60
N ALA A 50 14.05 -10.34 7.24
CA ALA A 50 13.39 -11.64 7.14
C ALA A 50 14.06 -12.54 6.09
N TYR A 51 14.47 -11.97 4.95
CA TYR A 51 15.19 -12.70 3.91
C TYR A 51 16.59 -13.15 4.38
N GLU A 52 17.30 -12.33 5.15
CA GLU A 52 18.57 -12.72 5.77
C GLU A 52 18.39 -13.90 6.72
N LEU A 53 17.40 -13.85 7.63
CA LEU A 53 17.07 -14.95 8.55
C LEU A 53 16.72 -16.24 7.80
N TYR A 54 15.89 -16.14 6.76
CA TYR A 54 15.54 -17.27 5.89
C TYR A 54 16.77 -17.87 5.20
N SER A 55 17.72 -17.02 4.76
CA SER A 55 18.97 -17.44 4.14
C SER A 55 19.92 -18.12 5.14
N GLU A 56 20.08 -17.56 6.34
CA GLU A 56 20.89 -18.12 7.44
C GLU A 56 20.42 -19.51 7.86
N ARG A 57 19.10 -19.76 7.79
CA ARG A 57 18.48 -21.07 8.09
C ARG A 57 18.66 -22.11 6.99
N GLY A 58 19.22 -21.71 5.84
CA GLY A 58 19.43 -22.55 4.67
C GLY A 58 18.19 -22.67 3.79
N TYR A 59 17.41 -21.59 3.66
CA TYR A 59 16.23 -21.52 2.80
C TYR A 59 15.16 -22.57 3.16
N ARG A 60 14.91 -22.76 4.46
CA ARG A 60 13.91 -23.74 4.92
C ARG A 60 12.49 -23.18 4.79
N GLN A 61 11.67 -23.87 4.01
CA GLN A 61 10.24 -23.61 3.92
C GLN A 61 9.54 -23.82 5.27
N GLY A 62 8.49 -23.02 5.50
CA GLY A 62 7.66 -23.08 6.70
C GLY A 62 7.99 -22.03 7.77
N TYR A 63 9.13 -21.36 7.68
CA TYR A 63 9.56 -20.33 8.66
C TYR A 63 9.38 -18.90 8.18
N ALA A 64 8.86 -18.67 6.97
CA ALA A 64 8.76 -17.33 6.40
C ALA A 64 7.97 -16.36 7.28
N ILE A 65 6.94 -16.84 7.99
CA ILE A 65 6.17 -16.00 8.92
C ILE A 65 6.94 -15.71 10.21
N ASP A 66 7.65 -16.71 10.75
CA ASP A 66 8.45 -16.56 11.96
C ASP A 66 9.63 -15.63 11.70
N ASP A 67 10.34 -15.82 10.58
CA ASP A 67 11.46 -14.98 10.14
C ASP A 67 10.99 -13.52 9.91
N TRP A 68 9.77 -13.32 9.42
CA TRP A 68 9.17 -11.99 9.29
C TRP A 68 8.85 -11.35 10.65
N LEU A 69 8.28 -12.10 11.59
CA LEU A 69 7.97 -11.60 12.94
C LEU A 69 9.23 -11.30 13.75
N ASP A 70 10.26 -12.14 13.65
CA ASP A 70 11.55 -11.88 14.29
C ASP A 70 12.21 -10.63 13.69
N ALA A 71 12.20 -10.50 12.36
CA ALA A 71 12.66 -9.29 11.69
C ALA A 71 11.91 -8.02 12.13
N GLU A 72 10.58 -8.08 12.26
CA GLU A 72 9.78 -6.96 12.75
C GLU A 72 10.23 -6.53 14.16
N ARG A 73 10.37 -7.49 15.08
CA ARG A 73 10.84 -7.20 16.46
C ARG A 73 12.25 -6.60 16.48
N GLU A 74 13.16 -7.13 15.67
CA GLU A 74 14.53 -6.63 15.58
C GLU A 74 14.59 -5.20 15.06
N ILE A 75 13.87 -4.90 13.97
CA ILE A 75 13.87 -3.55 13.37
C ILE A 75 13.17 -2.55 14.30
N LEU A 76 12.03 -2.91 14.89
CA LEU A 76 11.32 -2.03 15.82
C LEU A 76 12.09 -1.75 17.10
N SER A 77 12.90 -2.71 17.58
CA SER A 77 13.73 -2.51 18.77
C SER A 77 14.96 -1.63 18.51
N GLN A 78 15.42 -1.57 17.25
CA GLN A 78 16.56 -0.72 16.84
C GLN A 78 16.14 0.71 16.52
N LEU A 79 14.86 0.95 16.24
CA LEU A 79 14.34 2.29 16.03
C LEU A 79 14.24 3.00 17.39
N PRO A 80 14.84 4.20 17.54
CA PRO A 80 14.71 4.96 18.77
C PRO A 80 13.24 5.32 19.00
N PRO A 81 12.76 5.33 20.26
CA PRO A 81 11.42 5.85 20.55
C PRO A 81 11.39 7.32 20.13
N SER A 82 10.44 7.66 19.25
CA SER A 82 10.21 9.03 18.77
C SER A 82 9.67 9.94 19.87
#